data_AF-A0A453PAR6-F1
#
_entry.id   AF-A0A453PAR6-F1
#
_cell.length_a   1.000
_cell.length_b   1.000
_cell.length_c   1.000
_cell.angle_alpha   90.00
_cell.angle_beta   90.00
_cell.angle_gamma   90.00
#
_symmetry.space_group_name_H-M   'P 1'
#
loop_
_entity.id
_entity.type
_entity.pdbx_description
1 polymer ?
#
loop_
_entity_poly.entity_id
_entity_poly.type
_entity_poly.pdbx_seq_one_letter_code
_entity_poly.pdbx_strand_id
1 'polypeptide(L)'
;LDPRLTAHRPQRAQTTPHPVRPLQISNWTTAPMAATSSPSTAAAAMWAFAAAACVKLLLVPTYRSTDFDVHRYWLALTHALPARQWYTDASSEWTLDYPPFFAYFSRLLSLPAPFVDASLVDIPVPAAPPSSAYILYLRLTVAFSDLLLLASILLLARDARRRQRPFLALLLVLWSPALLIVDHIHFQYNGFLMGLLLLSLHFLEQGKDLAGGVVFAALLCSKHLFLVAAPVYFVYLFRHYCCGRGLARGLGRLVLMGAGVVAVFAMAFAPFVYYGQMQQLLSRLFPFGRGLFHAYWAPNFWVFYIVLDKILAFLLRRLGFSIEIPEASFTRGLVGDSSPFSVLPKVTPITTFLLVILAMTPCLVKAFANPQSKHIIRWVAYACSCGFMFGWHVHEKASLHFTIPLALIAMDSLDDVRHYFLLSIVSCYSLFPLLFEDQEYPIKVLLLLTYGALMWVGFSSHFAANPAPGGEKLDASDNIVEKKLTGWISLGYLLGMFAIEFWSRLFHHHVYGDRLPFLPLMIVSVYCGIGMMYSWIWQLSWIIRHT
;
A
#
# COMPACT_ATOMS: atom_id res chain seq x y z
N LEU A 1 0.24 -82.51 44.44
CA LEU A 1 0.38 -81.09 44.04
C LEU A 1 1.44 -80.49 44.95
N ASP A 2 2.53 -80.12 44.33
CA ASP A 2 3.94 -80.17 44.77
C ASP A 2 4.44 -78.76 45.23
N PRO A 3 5.72 -78.49 45.57
CA PRO A 3 6.40 -78.78 46.85
C PRO A 3 7.14 -77.58 47.51
N ARG A 4 7.50 -77.83 48.78
CA ARG A 4 8.75 -77.49 49.53
C ARG A 4 9.65 -76.32 49.08
N LEU A 5 9.75 -75.35 49.98
CA LEU A 5 10.84 -74.39 50.16
C LEU A 5 12.07 -75.06 50.80
N THR A 6 13.25 -74.92 50.22
CA THR A 6 14.53 -74.75 50.96
C THR A 6 15.58 -74.10 50.06
N ALA A 7 16.27 -73.12 50.64
CA ALA A 7 17.21 -72.22 49.98
C ALA A 7 18.60 -72.83 49.77
N HIS A 8 19.21 -72.54 48.62
CA HIS A 8 20.64 -72.65 48.37
C HIS A 8 21.18 -71.32 47.82
N ARG A 9 22.17 -70.73 48.50
CA ARG A 9 23.06 -69.68 47.98
C ARG A 9 23.94 -70.28 46.87
N PRO A 10 24.38 -69.51 45.85
CA PRO A 10 25.69 -68.85 46.02
C PRO A 10 25.96 -67.55 45.21
N GLN A 11 27.04 -66.91 45.66
CA GLN A 11 28.05 -66.15 44.92
C GLN A 11 27.83 -64.70 44.44
N ARG A 12 28.84 -63.92 44.87
CA ARG A 12 29.22 -62.55 44.59
C ARG A 12 29.68 -62.42 43.13
N ALA A 13 29.21 -61.39 42.42
CA ALA A 13 29.89 -60.85 41.26
C ALA A 13 30.14 -59.36 41.50
N GLN A 14 31.41 -58.98 41.46
CA GLN A 14 31.91 -57.61 41.56
C GLN A 14 31.50 -56.84 40.30
N THR A 15 30.85 -55.69 40.47
CA THR A 15 30.71 -54.69 39.41
C THR A 15 31.57 -53.49 39.75
N THR A 16 32.53 -53.22 38.87
CA THR A 16 33.43 -52.08 38.84
C THR A 16 32.67 -50.77 38.57
N PRO A 17 33.10 -49.63 39.14
CA PRO A 17 32.45 -48.35 38.89
C PRO A 17 32.87 -47.76 37.55
N HIS A 18 31.90 -47.36 36.72
CA HIS A 18 32.13 -46.54 35.54
C HIS A 18 32.60 -45.12 35.94
N PRO A 19 33.55 -44.51 35.22
CA PRO A 19 34.11 -43.22 35.57
C PRO A 19 33.13 -42.07 35.29
N VAL A 20 32.90 -41.25 36.31
CA VAL A 20 32.19 -39.98 36.24
C VAL A 20 32.99 -39.01 35.35
N ARG A 21 32.45 -38.62 34.20
CA ARG A 21 32.98 -37.49 33.42
C ARG A 21 32.54 -36.18 34.08
N PRO A 22 33.45 -35.22 34.32
CA PRO A 22 33.10 -33.93 34.91
C PRO A 22 32.28 -33.08 33.93
N LEU A 23 31.22 -32.45 34.46
CA LEU A 23 30.43 -31.41 33.80
C LEU A 23 31.35 -30.23 33.41
N GLN A 24 31.60 -30.06 32.11
CA GLN A 24 32.17 -28.83 31.58
C GLN A 24 31.14 -27.71 31.73
N ILE A 25 31.36 -26.85 32.72
CA ILE A 25 30.70 -25.54 32.80
C ILE A 25 31.38 -24.66 31.75
N SER A 26 30.76 -24.51 30.57
CA SER A 26 31.18 -23.50 29.61
C SER A 26 30.73 -22.12 30.12
N ASN A 27 31.70 -21.32 30.51
CA ASN A 27 31.52 -19.91 30.81
C ASN A 27 31.08 -19.16 29.54
N TRP A 28 29.77 -18.97 29.37
CA TRP A 28 29.24 -17.99 28.43
C TRP A 28 29.49 -16.60 29.00
N THR A 29 30.66 -16.05 28.70
CA THR A 29 30.93 -14.61 28.81
C THR A 29 29.97 -13.88 27.86
N THR A 30 28.95 -13.27 28.43
CA THR A 30 28.06 -12.34 27.73
C THR A 30 28.81 -11.04 27.49
N ALA A 31 29.53 -10.97 26.38
CA ALA A 31 29.96 -9.69 25.84
C ALA A 31 28.73 -8.92 25.35
N PRO A 32 28.55 -7.64 25.73
CA PRO A 32 27.46 -6.83 25.22
C PRO A 32 27.73 -6.53 23.75
N MET A 33 27.01 -7.18 22.83
CA MET A 33 27.03 -6.81 21.42
C MET A 33 26.39 -5.43 21.26
N ALA A 34 27.24 -4.41 21.17
CA ALA A 34 26.86 -3.08 20.73
C ALA A 34 26.14 -3.19 19.37
N ALA A 35 24.93 -2.63 19.31
CA ALA A 35 24.04 -2.67 18.16
C ALA A 35 24.48 -1.69 17.06
N THR A 36 25.59 -1.98 16.39
CA THR A 36 25.98 -1.32 15.13
C THR A 36 25.46 -2.14 13.95
N SER A 37 24.59 -1.55 13.14
CA SER A 37 24.23 -2.09 11.81
C SER A 37 25.50 -2.46 11.03
N SER A 38 25.49 -3.53 10.21
CA SER A 38 26.57 -3.63 9.22
C SER A 38 26.45 -2.45 8.26
N PRO A 39 27.50 -1.66 8.07
CA PRO A 39 27.49 -0.54 7.14
C PRO A 39 27.08 -0.95 5.71
N SER A 40 27.20 -2.22 5.33
CA SER A 40 26.88 -2.73 3.99
C SER A 40 25.41 -2.59 3.57
N THR A 41 24.42 -2.93 4.42
CA THR A 41 23.00 -2.91 4.01
C THR A 41 22.44 -1.49 3.95
N ALA A 42 22.83 -0.65 4.92
CA ALA A 42 22.45 0.76 4.91
C ALA A 42 23.10 1.50 3.72
N ALA A 43 24.39 1.25 3.46
CA ALA A 43 25.06 1.80 2.29
C ALA A 43 24.41 1.35 0.98
N ALA A 44 24.06 0.06 0.85
CA ALA A 44 23.34 -0.45 -0.31
C ALA A 44 21.97 0.21 -0.51
N ALA A 45 21.22 0.45 0.58
CA ALA A 45 19.94 1.15 0.52
C ALA A 45 20.10 2.62 0.09
N MET A 46 21.14 3.30 0.59
CA MET A 46 21.48 4.65 0.16
C MET A 46 21.87 4.71 -1.31
N TRP A 47 22.65 3.75 -1.81
CA TRP A 47 22.99 3.66 -3.24
C TRP A 47 21.75 3.39 -4.11
N ALA A 48 20.89 2.47 -3.68
CA ALA A 48 19.64 2.20 -4.36
C ALA A 48 18.73 3.44 -4.42
N PHE A 49 18.64 4.20 -3.33
CA PHE A 49 17.91 5.45 -3.28
C PHE A 49 18.53 6.52 -4.17
N ALA A 50 19.86 6.65 -4.18
CA ALA A 50 20.57 7.59 -5.05
C ALA A 50 20.32 7.28 -6.53
N ALA A 51 20.36 6.00 -6.92
CA ALA A 51 20.04 5.58 -8.27
C ALA A 51 18.56 5.87 -8.63
N ALA A 52 17.63 5.60 -7.70
CA ALA A 52 16.22 5.97 -7.89
C ALA A 52 16.04 7.49 -7.99
N ALA A 53 16.79 8.29 -7.22
CA ALA A 53 16.78 9.75 -7.29
C ALA A 53 17.27 10.26 -8.66
N CYS A 54 18.31 9.65 -9.24
CA CYS A 54 18.74 9.96 -10.60
C CYS A 54 17.63 9.68 -11.62
N VAL A 55 16.92 8.55 -11.51
CA VAL A 55 15.78 8.26 -12.39
C VAL A 55 14.67 9.29 -12.19
N LYS A 56 14.34 9.66 -10.95
CA LYS A 56 13.33 10.70 -10.65
C LYS A 56 13.68 12.04 -11.30
N LEU A 57 14.96 12.43 -11.30
CA LEU A 57 15.43 13.64 -11.97
C LEU A 57 15.29 13.54 -13.50
N LEU A 58 15.50 12.37 -14.10
CA LEU A 58 15.26 12.14 -15.52
C LEU A 58 13.77 12.19 -15.90
N LEU A 59 12.86 12.06 -14.93
CA LEU A 59 11.41 12.16 -15.13
C LEU A 59 10.86 13.59 -15.00
N VAL A 60 11.70 14.58 -14.65
CA VAL A 60 11.29 16.00 -14.55
C VAL A 60 10.56 16.53 -15.81
N PRO A 61 10.99 16.23 -17.05
CA PRO A 61 10.34 16.76 -18.26
C PRO A 61 9.04 16.05 -18.66
N THR A 62 8.57 15.05 -17.90
CA THR A 62 7.30 14.36 -18.18
C THR A 62 6.09 15.30 -18.07
N TYR A 63 4.98 14.90 -18.69
CA TYR A 63 3.74 15.68 -18.72
C TYR A 63 3.25 16.16 -17.33
N ARG A 64 2.44 17.21 -17.35
CA ARG A 64 1.80 17.77 -16.14
C ARG A 64 0.39 17.22 -16.02
N SER A 65 0.15 16.44 -14.97
CA SER A 65 -1.19 15.96 -14.62
C SER A 65 -2.04 17.08 -14.00
N THR A 66 -3.35 16.87 -13.87
CA THR A 66 -4.20 17.74 -13.05
C THR A 66 -3.74 17.81 -11.59
N ASP A 67 -3.20 16.71 -11.04
CA ASP A 67 -2.68 16.67 -9.67
C ASP A 67 -1.46 17.60 -9.48
N PHE A 68 -0.67 17.84 -10.55
CA PHE A 68 0.40 18.83 -10.56
C PHE A 68 -0.11 20.24 -10.24
N ASP A 69 -1.17 20.66 -10.94
CA ASP A 69 -1.75 21.98 -10.77
C ASP A 69 -2.52 22.09 -9.44
N VAL A 70 -3.22 21.03 -9.01
CA VAL A 70 -3.89 20.94 -7.70
C VAL A 70 -2.89 21.11 -6.55
N HIS A 71 -1.76 20.39 -6.58
CA HIS A 71 -0.77 20.49 -5.51
C HIS A 71 -0.01 21.81 -5.52
N ARG A 72 0.25 22.40 -6.70
CA ARG A 72 0.74 23.78 -6.76
C ARG A 72 -0.26 24.74 -6.16
N TYR A 73 -1.55 24.57 -6.44
CA TYR A 73 -2.57 25.42 -5.87
C TYR A 73 -2.62 25.34 -4.35
N TRP A 74 -2.52 24.14 -3.76
CA TRP A 74 -2.46 24.00 -2.30
C TRP A 74 -1.21 24.67 -1.70
N LEU A 75 -0.08 24.59 -2.39
CA LEU A 75 1.15 25.28 -2.02
C LEU A 75 0.94 26.81 -2.00
N ALA A 76 0.34 27.37 -3.05
CA ALA A 76 0.01 28.80 -3.13
C ALA A 76 -1.03 29.22 -2.08
N LEU A 77 -2.13 28.47 -1.95
CA LEU A 77 -3.22 28.69 -1.01
C LEU A 77 -2.73 28.80 0.43
N THR A 78 -1.89 27.85 0.84
CA THR A 78 -1.36 27.78 2.21
C THR A 78 -0.27 28.81 2.49
N HIS A 79 0.36 29.36 1.43
CA HIS A 79 1.29 30.48 1.51
C HIS A 79 0.57 31.83 1.64
N ALA A 80 -0.34 32.10 0.71
CA ALA A 80 -0.93 33.41 0.52
C ALA A 80 -2.08 33.71 1.49
N LEU A 81 -2.86 32.70 1.88
CA LEU A 81 -4.05 32.89 2.71
C LEU A 81 -3.86 32.45 4.17
N PRO A 82 -4.52 33.11 5.13
CA PRO A 82 -4.54 32.65 6.52
C PRO A 82 -5.28 31.31 6.66
N ALA A 83 -4.92 30.51 7.67
CA ALA A 83 -5.47 29.17 7.87
C ALA A 83 -7.00 29.10 7.90
N ARG A 84 -7.67 30.14 8.40
CA ARG A 84 -9.14 30.29 8.40
C ARG A 84 -9.76 30.36 7.00
N GLN A 85 -8.98 30.39 5.92
CA GLN A 85 -9.50 30.44 4.54
C GLN A 85 -9.18 29.16 3.74
N TRP A 86 -8.32 28.28 4.25
CA TRP A 86 -7.81 27.14 3.48
C TRP A 86 -8.90 26.16 2.99
N TYR A 87 -9.98 25.98 3.75
CA TYR A 87 -11.07 25.04 3.37
C TYR A 87 -12.35 25.74 2.86
N THR A 88 -12.41 27.07 2.96
CA THR A 88 -13.55 27.89 2.50
C THR A 88 -13.26 28.62 1.21
N ASP A 89 -12.00 28.74 0.81
CA ASP A 89 -11.64 29.33 -0.47
C ASP A 89 -12.35 28.61 -1.63
N ALA A 90 -12.81 29.42 -2.57
CA ALA A 90 -13.50 29.03 -3.79
C ALA A 90 -13.00 29.85 -4.99
N SER A 91 -11.79 30.41 -4.90
CA SER A 91 -11.20 31.24 -5.96
C SER A 91 -10.64 30.42 -7.13
N SER A 92 -10.55 29.09 -6.95
CA SER A 92 -10.15 28.12 -7.97
C SER A 92 -11.13 26.95 -8.02
N GLU A 93 -11.15 26.24 -9.14
CA GLU A 93 -11.81 24.93 -9.26
C GLU A 93 -11.17 23.87 -8.36
N TRP A 94 -9.88 24.01 -8.04
CA TRP A 94 -9.17 23.08 -7.17
C TRP A 94 -9.34 23.48 -5.72
N THR A 95 -9.70 22.52 -4.87
CA THR A 95 -9.93 22.76 -3.45
C THR A 95 -9.04 21.90 -2.58
N LEU A 96 -8.76 22.36 -1.37
CA LEU A 96 -7.93 21.63 -0.42
C LEU A 96 -8.71 20.44 0.16
N ASP A 97 -8.39 19.24 -0.32
CA ASP A 97 -9.14 18.01 -0.02
C ASP A 97 -8.38 17.09 0.97
N TYR A 98 -7.22 17.51 1.47
CA TYR A 98 -6.43 16.75 2.45
C TYR A 98 -6.56 17.34 3.86
N PRO A 99 -6.38 16.53 4.93
CA PRO A 99 -6.49 17.01 6.29
C PRO A 99 -5.33 17.94 6.70
N PRO A 100 -5.48 18.66 7.83
CA PRO A 100 -4.64 19.83 8.14
C PRO A 100 -3.13 19.61 8.19
N PHE A 101 -2.64 18.43 8.60
CA PHE A 101 -1.18 18.21 8.61
C PHE A 101 -0.58 18.25 7.21
N PHE A 102 -1.31 17.83 6.18
CA PHE A 102 -0.85 18.00 4.82
C PHE A 102 -0.90 19.45 4.37
N ALA A 103 -1.90 20.22 4.80
CA ALA A 103 -1.95 21.66 4.54
C ALA A 103 -0.75 22.39 5.15
N TYR A 104 -0.37 22.05 6.39
CA TYR A 104 0.84 22.57 7.02
C TYR A 104 2.11 22.10 6.29
N PHE A 105 2.14 20.88 5.80
CA PHE A 105 3.23 20.37 4.97
C PHE A 105 3.34 21.14 3.64
N SER A 106 2.24 21.38 2.93
CA SER A 106 2.20 22.24 1.73
C SER A 106 2.68 23.66 2.04
N ARG A 107 2.33 24.21 3.21
CA ARG A 107 2.85 25.51 3.66
C ARG A 107 4.36 25.49 3.90
N LEU A 108 4.89 24.43 4.50
CA LEU A 108 6.33 24.30 4.70
C LEU A 108 7.06 24.27 3.36
N LEU A 109 6.52 23.52 2.39
CA LEU A 109 7.02 23.47 1.02
C LEU A 109 6.82 24.77 0.25
N SER A 110 5.97 25.69 0.69
CA SER A 110 5.79 26.97 0.00
C SER A 110 6.79 28.04 0.42
N LEU A 111 7.43 27.92 1.59
CA LEU A 111 8.34 28.95 2.11
C LEU A 111 9.52 29.29 1.18
N PRO A 112 10.21 28.31 0.54
CA PRO A 112 11.30 28.64 -0.39
C PRO A 112 10.80 29.02 -1.80
N ALA A 113 9.53 28.78 -2.12
CA ALA A 113 9.02 28.87 -3.49
C ALA A 113 9.18 30.27 -4.12
N PRO A 114 8.90 31.39 -3.41
CA PRO A 114 9.03 32.73 -4.00
C PRO A 114 10.46 33.11 -4.39
N PHE A 115 11.47 32.49 -3.78
CA PHE A 115 12.87 32.73 -4.12
C PHE A 115 13.30 32.00 -5.40
N VAL A 116 12.56 30.98 -5.81
CA VAL A 116 12.81 30.22 -7.04
C VAL A 116 11.98 30.79 -8.18
N ASP A 117 10.68 30.96 -7.95
CA ASP A 117 9.76 31.59 -8.88
C ASP A 117 8.56 32.14 -8.09
N ALA A 118 8.39 33.47 -8.05
CA ALA A 118 7.30 34.13 -7.34
C ALA A 118 5.92 33.61 -7.79
N SER A 119 5.80 33.19 -9.05
CA SER A 119 4.56 32.67 -9.61
C SER A 119 4.10 31.34 -9.01
N LEU A 120 4.94 30.64 -8.23
CA LEU A 120 4.55 29.41 -7.53
C LEU A 120 3.52 29.64 -6.43
N VAL A 121 3.48 30.85 -5.85
CA VAL A 121 2.62 31.18 -4.72
C VAL A 121 1.47 32.15 -5.07
N ASP A 122 1.34 32.50 -6.35
CA ASP A 122 0.31 33.44 -6.82
C ASP A 122 -1.08 32.81 -6.84
N ILE A 123 -2.09 33.59 -6.46
CA ILE A 123 -3.51 33.24 -6.57
C ILE A 123 -4.24 34.47 -7.17
N PRO A 124 -4.96 34.34 -8.29
CA PRO A 124 -5.21 33.11 -9.07
C PRO A 124 -3.96 32.60 -9.79
N VAL A 125 -4.03 31.39 -10.34
CA VAL A 125 -2.93 30.78 -11.10
C VAL A 125 -2.65 31.61 -12.35
N PRO A 126 -1.39 31.96 -12.63
CA PRO A 126 -1.05 32.74 -13.81
C PRO A 126 -1.42 32.02 -15.11
N ALA A 127 -1.90 32.79 -16.10
CA ALA A 127 -2.19 32.27 -17.42
C ALA A 127 -0.93 31.93 -18.24
N ALA A 128 0.22 32.48 -17.85
CA ALA A 128 1.49 32.23 -18.52
C ALA A 128 1.98 30.78 -18.27
N PRO A 129 2.66 30.15 -19.24
CA PRO A 129 3.23 28.82 -19.04
C PRO A 129 4.27 28.83 -17.90
N PRO A 130 4.33 27.75 -17.08
CA PRO A 130 5.31 27.67 -16.01
C PRO A 130 6.74 27.63 -16.54
N SER A 131 7.65 28.33 -15.85
CA SER A 131 9.08 28.30 -16.15
C SER A 131 9.71 26.93 -15.86
N SER A 132 10.90 26.65 -16.40
CA SER A 132 11.62 25.41 -16.06
C SER A 132 11.98 25.33 -14.57
N ALA A 133 12.25 26.48 -13.93
CA ALA A 133 12.54 26.55 -12.50
C ALA A 133 11.31 26.22 -11.65
N TYR A 134 10.13 26.72 -12.04
CA TYR A 134 8.85 26.37 -11.45
C TYR A 134 8.60 24.86 -11.48
N ILE A 135 8.76 24.24 -12.64
CA ILE A 135 8.52 22.80 -12.82
C ILE A 135 9.52 21.99 -11.98
N LEU A 136 10.81 22.35 -12.06
CA LEU A 136 11.86 21.69 -11.32
C LEU A 136 11.62 21.78 -9.81
N TYR A 137 11.22 22.95 -9.31
CA TYR A 137 10.93 23.14 -7.89
C TYR A 137 9.88 22.16 -7.38
N LEU A 138 8.74 22.09 -8.07
CA LEU A 138 7.64 21.20 -7.71
C LEU A 138 8.06 19.72 -7.77
N ARG A 139 8.81 19.31 -8.79
CA ARG A 139 9.31 17.92 -8.88
C ARG A 139 10.30 17.60 -7.74
N LEU A 140 11.15 18.57 -7.38
CA LEU A 140 12.10 18.43 -6.28
C LEU A 140 11.43 18.37 -4.90
N THR A 141 10.31 19.07 -4.67
CA THR A 141 9.59 18.97 -3.38
C THR A 141 9.05 17.57 -3.15
N VAL A 142 8.55 16.89 -4.20
CA VAL A 142 8.13 15.48 -4.13
C VAL A 142 9.34 14.58 -3.84
N ALA A 143 10.43 14.71 -4.60
CA ALA A 143 11.64 13.92 -4.40
C ALA A 143 12.30 14.14 -3.02
N PHE A 144 12.26 15.36 -2.49
CA PHE A 144 12.75 15.68 -1.16
C PHE A 144 11.89 15.01 -0.07
N SER A 145 10.57 14.97 -0.26
CA SER A 145 9.66 14.34 0.70
C SER A 145 9.87 12.82 0.84
N ASP A 146 10.43 12.17 -0.18
CA ASP A 146 10.81 10.75 -0.16
C ASP A 146 11.93 10.42 0.84
N LEU A 147 12.63 11.43 1.38
CA LEU A 147 13.60 11.21 2.45
C LEU A 147 12.93 10.56 3.68
N LEU A 148 11.65 10.83 3.94
CA LEU A 148 10.91 10.16 5.00
C LEU A 148 10.69 8.67 4.69
N LEU A 149 10.37 8.34 3.43
CA LEU A 149 10.28 6.96 2.98
C LEU A 149 11.61 6.23 3.17
N LEU A 150 12.71 6.86 2.74
CA LEU A 150 14.05 6.34 2.92
C LEU A 150 14.38 6.11 4.40
N ALA A 151 14.09 7.08 5.27
CA ALA A 151 14.34 6.97 6.69
C ALA A 151 13.61 5.75 7.31
N SER A 152 12.32 5.58 6.98
CA SER A 152 11.53 4.43 7.42
C SER A 152 12.10 3.10 6.93
N ILE A 153 12.53 3.04 5.67
CA ILE A 153 13.16 1.87 5.06
C ILE A 153 14.49 1.54 5.73
N LEU A 154 15.34 2.54 6.02
CA LEU A 154 16.61 2.34 6.72
C LEU A 154 16.42 1.83 8.15
N LEU A 155 15.37 2.30 8.85
CA LEU A 155 15.02 1.80 10.17
C LEU A 155 14.52 0.35 10.12
N LEU A 156 13.66 0.02 9.15
CA LEU A 156 13.21 -1.36 8.88
C LEU A 156 14.39 -2.26 8.47
N ALA A 157 15.33 -1.75 7.70
CA ALA A 157 16.57 -2.44 7.28
C ALA A 157 17.52 -2.70 8.44
N ARG A 158 17.59 -1.79 9.42
CA ARG A 158 18.45 -1.98 10.60
C ARG A 158 17.97 -3.14 11.46
N ASP A 159 16.66 -3.31 11.59
CA ASP A 159 16.08 -4.45 12.32
C ASP A 159 15.96 -5.72 11.48
N ALA A 160 16.13 -5.61 10.15
CA ALA A 160 16.16 -6.75 9.23
C ALA A 160 17.15 -7.83 9.69
N ARG A 161 18.28 -7.48 10.32
CA ARG A 161 19.25 -8.47 10.81
C ARG A 161 18.70 -9.38 11.90
N ARG A 162 17.81 -8.88 12.77
CA ARG A 162 17.12 -9.70 13.80
C ARG A 162 16.04 -10.60 13.21
N ARG A 163 15.52 -10.28 12.02
CA ARG A 163 14.45 -11.02 11.34
C ARG A 163 14.85 -11.60 9.97
N GLN A 164 16.13 -11.58 9.64
CA GLN A 164 16.71 -11.93 8.34
C GLN A 164 16.01 -11.33 7.11
N ARG A 165 15.50 -10.09 7.17
CA ARG A 165 14.82 -9.50 5.99
C ARG A 165 15.81 -9.24 4.85
N PRO A 166 15.56 -9.76 3.64
CA PRO A 166 16.44 -9.58 2.49
C PRO A 166 16.48 -8.13 2.02
N PHE A 167 17.68 -7.65 1.65
CA PHE A 167 17.89 -6.30 1.10
C PHE A 167 16.98 -6.00 -0.10
N LEU A 168 16.67 -7.03 -0.90
CA LEU A 168 15.75 -6.93 -2.03
C LEU A 168 14.37 -6.38 -1.62
N ALA A 169 13.84 -6.68 -0.42
CA ALA A 169 12.53 -6.18 0.01
C ALA A 169 12.49 -4.65 0.10
N LEU A 170 13.61 -4.06 0.50
CA LEU A 170 13.80 -2.61 0.60
C LEU A 170 13.95 -2.00 -0.80
N LEU A 171 14.70 -2.69 -1.66
CA LEU A 171 14.89 -2.30 -3.06
C LEU A 171 13.56 -2.28 -3.81
N LEU A 172 12.69 -3.25 -3.57
CA LEU A 172 11.35 -3.33 -4.17
C LEU A 172 10.44 -2.15 -3.79
N VAL A 173 10.57 -1.62 -2.57
CA VAL A 173 9.85 -0.40 -2.18
C VAL A 173 10.44 0.84 -2.86
N LEU A 174 11.77 1.01 -2.78
CA LEU A 174 12.46 2.19 -3.32
C LEU A 174 12.33 2.32 -4.84
N TRP A 175 12.28 1.19 -5.54
CA TRP A 175 12.18 1.11 -7.00
C TRP A 175 10.77 0.74 -7.49
N SER A 176 9.75 0.85 -6.63
CA SER A 176 8.38 0.54 -7.02
C SER A 176 7.94 1.40 -8.23
N PRO A 177 7.64 0.80 -9.39
CA PRO A 177 7.18 1.54 -10.56
C PRO A 177 5.89 2.29 -10.30
N ALA A 178 4.98 1.68 -9.52
CA ALA A 178 3.72 2.28 -9.16
C ALA A 178 3.92 3.58 -8.37
N LEU A 179 4.88 3.61 -7.44
CA LEU A 179 5.20 4.81 -6.67
C LEU A 179 5.88 5.86 -7.56
N LEU A 180 6.81 5.46 -8.43
CA LEU A 180 7.46 6.37 -9.40
C LEU A 180 6.46 7.01 -10.35
N ILE A 181 5.53 6.23 -10.90
CA ILE A 181 4.48 6.71 -11.81
C ILE A 181 3.59 7.71 -11.09
N VAL A 182 3.09 7.37 -9.91
CA VAL A 182 2.09 8.21 -9.22
C VAL A 182 2.71 9.48 -8.65
N ASP A 183 3.93 9.42 -8.11
CA ASP A 183 4.54 10.58 -7.46
C ASP A 183 5.36 11.44 -8.43
N HIS A 184 6.21 10.82 -9.25
CA HIS A 184 7.24 11.53 -10.02
C HIS A 184 6.81 11.86 -11.45
N ILE A 185 5.77 11.19 -11.97
CA ILE A 185 5.16 11.50 -13.26
C ILE A 185 3.80 12.18 -13.04
N HIS A 186 2.86 11.51 -12.36
CA HIS A 186 1.51 12.00 -12.10
C HIS A 186 1.40 13.04 -10.96
N PHE A 187 2.51 13.35 -10.27
CA PHE A 187 2.61 14.41 -9.27
C PHE A 187 1.75 14.23 -8.01
N GLN A 188 2.17 13.33 -7.12
CA GLN A 188 1.58 13.16 -5.80
C GLN A 188 2.67 12.97 -4.73
N TYR A 189 2.29 13.07 -3.46
CA TYR A 189 3.19 12.91 -2.31
C TYR A 189 2.95 11.57 -1.58
N ASN A 190 2.77 10.46 -2.32
CA ASN A 190 2.50 9.16 -1.69
C ASN A 190 3.72 8.57 -1.00
N GLY A 191 4.94 8.84 -1.47
CA GLY A 191 6.18 8.36 -0.86
C GLY A 191 6.32 8.89 0.56
N PHE A 192 6.05 10.18 0.78
CA PHE A 192 5.92 10.78 2.11
C PHE A 192 4.89 10.05 3.00
N LEU A 193 3.69 9.82 2.48
CA LEU A 193 2.59 9.16 3.22
C LEU A 193 2.90 7.69 3.51
N MET A 194 3.48 6.96 2.56
CA MET A 194 4.00 5.60 2.74
C MET A 194 5.12 5.59 3.77
N GLY A 195 6.00 6.59 3.78
CA GLY A 195 7.05 6.76 4.78
C GLY A 195 6.49 6.82 6.20
N LEU A 196 5.44 7.62 6.44
CA LEU A 196 4.72 7.66 7.72
C LEU A 196 4.07 6.31 8.07
N LEU A 197 3.42 5.64 7.11
CA LEU A 197 2.81 4.32 7.32
C LEU A 197 3.87 3.29 7.74
N LEU A 198 4.98 3.22 7.00
CA LEU A 198 6.07 2.29 7.26
C LEU A 198 6.77 2.58 8.58
N LEU A 199 6.91 3.86 8.97
CA LEU A 199 7.44 4.25 10.27
C LEU A 199 6.53 3.80 11.43
N SER A 200 5.21 3.98 11.26
CA SER A 200 4.23 3.49 12.22
C SER A 200 4.33 1.98 12.38
N LEU A 201 4.31 1.24 11.27
CA LEU A 201 4.43 -0.21 11.25
C LEU A 201 5.74 -0.68 11.91
N HIS A 202 6.86 -0.01 11.61
CA HIS A 202 8.15 -0.28 12.25
C HIS A 202 8.06 -0.21 13.78
N PHE A 203 7.44 0.83 14.34
CA PHE A 203 7.27 0.94 15.78
C PHE A 203 6.38 -0.15 16.38
N LEU A 204 5.29 -0.51 15.70
CA LEU A 204 4.42 -1.62 16.14
C LEU A 204 5.15 -2.97 16.12
N GLU A 205 5.95 -3.22 15.08
CA GLU A 205 6.76 -4.44 15.00
C GLU A 205 7.80 -4.56 16.12
N GLN A 206 8.33 -3.43 16.59
CA GLN A 206 9.22 -3.33 17.75
C GLN A 206 8.49 -3.41 19.10
N GLY A 207 7.16 -3.45 19.12
CA GLY A 207 6.36 -3.35 20.35
C GLY A 207 6.34 -1.95 20.98
N LYS A 208 6.78 -0.92 20.24
CA LYS A 208 6.65 0.49 20.62
C LYS A 208 5.27 1.01 20.22
N ASP A 209 4.25 0.37 20.76
CA ASP A 209 2.84 0.54 20.38
C ASP A 209 2.38 2.01 20.40
N LEU A 210 2.73 2.76 21.46
CA LEU A 210 2.37 4.18 21.60
C LEU A 210 2.93 5.03 20.46
N ALA A 211 4.20 4.83 20.09
CA ALA A 211 4.82 5.57 19.00
C ALA A 211 4.17 5.20 17.66
N GLY A 212 3.89 3.91 17.42
CA GLY A 212 3.19 3.47 16.22
C GLY A 212 1.78 4.08 16.11
N GLY A 213 1.00 4.05 17.20
CA GLY A 213 -0.32 4.68 17.25
C GLY A 213 -0.31 6.19 17.00
N VAL A 214 0.66 6.91 17.58
CA VAL A 214 0.82 8.36 17.39
C VAL A 214 1.23 8.71 15.96
N VAL A 215 2.18 7.97 15.37
CA VAL A 215 2.58 8.18 13.96
C VAL A 215 1.43 7.86 13.01
N PHE A 216 0.65 6.81 13.27
CA PHE A 216 -0.54 6.51 12.49
C PHE A 216 -1.62 7.59 12.62
N ALA A 217 -1.83 8.16 13.81
CA ALA A 217 -2.72 9.31 13.97
C ALA A 217 -2.26 10.52 13.14
N ALA A 218 -0.94 10.77 13.08
CA ALA A 218 -0.38 11.84 12.25
C ALA A 218 -0.56 11.54 10.75
N LEU A 219 -0.44 10.28 10.33
CA LEU A 219 -0.76 9.83 8.98
C LEU A 219 -2.23 10.10 8.63
N LEU A 220 -3.19 9.78 9.52
CA LEU A 220 -4.61 10.09 9.31
C LEU A 220 -4.87 11.60 9.17
N CYS A 221 -4.16 12.41 9.96
CA CYS A 221 -4.21 13.87 9.87
C CYS A 221 -3.50 14.43 8.63
N SER A 222 -2.72 13.61 7.91
CA SER A 222 -2.05 13.97 6.65
C SER A 222 -2.81 13.45 5.42
N LYS A 223 -3.47 12.29 5.53
CA LYS A 223 -4.29 11.72 4.46
C LYS A 223 -5.37 10.82 5.06
N HIS A 224 -6.63 11.20 4.91
CA HIS A 224 -7.76 10.47 5.48
C HIS A 224 -7.98 9.08 4.85
N LEU A 225 -7.42 8.79 3.67
CA LEU A 225 -7.58 7.49 2.99
C LEU A 225 -7.05 6.31 3.82
N PHE A 226 -6.10 6.53 4.74
CA PHE A 226 -5.61 5.49 5.65
C PHE A 226 -6.59 5.14 6.76
N LEU A 227 -7.74 5.83 6.87
CA LEU A 227 -8.78 5.54 7.85
C LEU A 227 -9.30 4.11 7.74
N VAL A 228 -9.23 3.51 6.55
CA VAL A 228 -9.54 2.09 6.31
C VAL A 228 -8.71 1.17 7.21
N ALA A 229 -7.46 1.50 7.53
CA ALA A 229 -6.62 0.68 8.39
C ALA A 229 -6.91 0.89 9.90
N ALA A 230 -7.66 1.94 10.27
CA ALA A 230 -7.89 2.30 11.66
C ALA A 230 -8.55 1.20 12.51
N PRO A 231 -9.53 0.40 12.02
CA PRO A 231 -10.09 -0.71 12.79
C PRO A 231 -9.04 -1.74 13.20
N VAL A 232 -8.12 -2.10 12.30
CA VAL A 232 -7.01 -3.02 12.62
C VAL A 232 -6.07 -2.41 13.65
N TYR A 233 -5.68 -1.15 13.48
CA TYR A 233 -4.85 -0.44 14.47
C TYR A 233 -5.50 -0.42 15.85
N PHE A 234 -6.79 -0.07 15.92
CA PHE A 234 -7.53 0.00 17.16
C PHE A 234 -7.57 -1.36 17.86
N VAL A 235 -8.03 -2.41 17.15
CA VAL A 235 -8.15 -3.76 17.72
C VAL A 235 -6.80 -4.31 18.15
N TYR A 236 -5.78 -4.16 17.30
CA TYR A 236 -4.41 -4.59 17.60
C TYR A 236 -3.86 -3.87 18.83
N LEU A 237 -3.88 -2.53 18.86
CA LEU A 237 -3.34 -1.75 19.97
C LEU A 237 -4.12 -1.98 21.26
N PHE A 238 -5.44 -2.05 21.19
CA PHE A 238 -6.27 -2.36 22.36
C PHE A 238 -5.83 -3.69 22.99
N ARG A 239 -5.70 -4.74 22.17
CA ARG A 239 -5.34 -6.07 22.67
C ARG A 239 -3.85 -6.19 23.05
N HIS A 240 -2.94 -5.70 22.21
CA HIS A 240 -1.49 -5.86 22.37
C HIS A 240 -0.93 -4.93 23.45
N TYR A 241 -1.34 -3.66 23.43
CA TYR A 241 -0.77 -2.64 24.29
C TYR A 241 -1.48 -2.55 25.65
N CYS A 242 -2.82 -2.58 25.63
CA CYS A 242 -3.63 -2.31 26.81
C CYS A 242 -3.96 -3.58 27.61
N CYS A 243 -4.29 -4.69 26.96
CA CYS A 243 -4.67 -5.92 27.65
C CYS A 243 -3.47 -6.75 28.16
N GLY A 244 -3.70 -7.63 29.14
CA GLY A 244 -2.72 -8.64 29.59
C GLY A 244 -1.75 -8.20 30.71
N ARG A 245 -1.91 -7.00 31.28
CA ARG A 245 -1.04 -6.48 32.37
C ARG A 245 -1.81 -6.09 33.64
N GLY A 246 -3.04 -6.59 33.80
CA GLY A 246 -3.99 -6.21 34.86
C GLY A 246 -4.86 -5.00 34.50
N LEU A 247 -6.05 -4.89 35.11
CA LEU A 247 -7.07 -3.92 34.72
C LEU A 247 -6.61 -2.45 34.84
N ALA A 248 -6.04 -2.07 36.00
CA ALA A 248 -5.61 -0.69 36.24
C ALA A 248 -4.47 -0.24 35.30
N ARG A 249 -3.46 -1.10 35.09
CA ARG A 249 -2.36 -0.81 34.14
C ARG A 249 -2.86 -0.76 32.69
N GLY A 250 -3.80 -1.62 32.34
CA GLY A 250 -4.42 -1.62 31.02
C GLY A 250 -5.21 -0.35 30.74
N LEU A 251 -6.03 0.10 31.71
CA LEU A 251 -6.74 1.36 31.62
C LEU A 251 -5.79 2.56 31.51
N GLY A 252 -4.72 2.60 32.32
CA GLY A 252 -3.71 3.65 32.24
C GLY A 252 -3.04 3.73 30.86
N ARG A 253 -2.78 2.59 30.21
CA ARG A 253 -2.25 2.53 28.83
C ARG A 253 -3.27 2.95 27.78
N LEU A 254 -4.53 2.56 27.95
CA LEU A 254 -5.61 3.01 27.07
C LEU A 254 -5.76 4.53 27.13
N VAL A 255 -5.73 5.11 28.33
CA VAL A 255 -5.76 6.57 28.52
C VAL A 255 -4.53 7.21 27.90
N LEU A 256 -3.33 6.66 28.09
CA LEU A 256 -2.10 7.19 27.51
C LEU A 256 -2.12 7.17 25.97
N MET A 257 -2.56 6.06 25.37
CA MET A 257 -2.75 5.96 23.92
C MET A 257 -3.81 6.95 23.42
N GLY A 258 -4.96 6.98 24.08
CA GLY A 258 -6.05 7.90 23.74
C GLY A 258 -5.63 9.36 23.82
N ALA A 259 -4.90 9.75 24.87
CA ALA A 259 -4.35 11.08 25.03
C ALA A 259 -3.35 11.44 23.92
N GLY A 260 -2.48 10.50 23.53
CA GLY A 260 -1.56 10.68 22.41
C GLY A 260 -2.28 10.93 21.08
N VAL A 261 -3.30 10.13 20.78
CA VAL A 261 -4.13 10.30 19.57
C VAL A 261 -4.90 11.62 19.61
N VAL A 262 -5.56 11.94 20.73
CA VAL A 262 -6.29 13.20 20.91
C VAL A 262 -5.36 14.41 20.76
N ALA A 263 -4.15 14.37 21.30
CA ALA A 263 -3.17 15.45 21.15
C ALA A 263 -2.82 15.68 19.67
N VAL A 264 -2.60 14.61 18.90
CA VAL A 264 -2.33 14.72 17.45
C VAL A 264 -3.51 15.33 16.69
N PHE A 265 -4.72 14.84 16.93
CA PHE A 265 -5.92 15.38 16.29
C PHE A 265 -6.21 16.82 16.73
N ALA A 266 -5.96 17.18 17.99
CA ALA A 266 -6.09 18.55 18.47
C ALA A 266 -5.09 19.48 17.75
N MET A 267 -3.83 19.08 17.60
CA MET A 267 -2.84 19.86 16.83
C MET A 267 -3.27 20.07 15.38
N ALA A 268 -3.93 19.09 14.75
CA ALA A 268 -4.41 19.21 13.39
C ALA A 268 -5.67 20.10 13.28
N PHE A 269 -6.69 19.79 14.08
CA PHE A 269 -8.06 20.27 13.86
C PHE A 269 -8.50 21.40 14.79
N ALA A 270 -7.84 21.63 15.94
CA ALA A 270 -8.27 22.66 16.90
C ALA A 270 -8.40 24.08 16.29
N PRO A 271 -7.51 24.54 15.38
CA PRO A 271 -7.70 25.82 14.73
C PRO A 271 -9.03 25.91 13.94
N PHE A 272 -9.42 24.82 13.26
CA PHE A 272 -10.64 24.79 12.43
C PHE A 272 -11.91 24.59 13.26
N VAL A 273 -11.80 23.97 14.44
CA VAL A 273 -12.85 24.01 15.47
C VAL A 273 -13.07 25.45 15.94
N TYR A 274 -11.98 26.16 16.28
CA TYR A 274 -12.06 27.56 16.71
C TYR A 274 -12.65 28.48 15.64
N TYR A 275 -12.33 28.26 14.36
CA TYR A 275 -12.91 29.01 13.24
C TYR A 275 -14.35 28.60 12.87
N GLY A 276 -14.92 27.56 13.50
CA GLY A 276 -16.26 27.07 13.15
C GLY A 276 -16.35 26.39 11.78
N GLN A 277 -15.23 25.89 11.24
CA GLN A 277 -15.12 25.37 9.87
C GLN A 277 -15.15 23.85 9.75
N MET A 278 -15.39 23.14 10.85
CA MET A 278 -15.31 21.67 10.86
C MET A 278 -16.27 21.01 9.86
N GLN A 279 -17.49 21.52 9.71
CA GLN A 279 -18.44 20.96 8.74
C GLN A 279 -17.93 21.10 7.30
N GLN A 280 -17.45 22.29 6.94
CA GLN A 280 -16.87 22.58 5.63
C GLN A 280 -15.62 21.74 5.36
N LEU A 281 -14.73 21.62 6.36
CA LEU A 281 -13.54 20.79 6.25
C LEU A 281 -13.93 19.32 6.01
N LEU A 282 -14.86 18.79 6.79
CA LEU A 282 -15.31 17.39 6.64
C LEU A 282 -15.99 17.14 5.29
N SER A 283 -16.75 18.09 4.75
CA SER A 283 -17.33 17.95 3.40
C SER A 283 -16.29 17.96 2.28
N ARG A 284 -15.14 18.62 2.48
CA ARG A 284 -13.99 18.54 1.56
C ARG A 284 -13.27 17.20 1.66
N LEU A 285 -13.03 16.70 2.88
CA LEU A 285 -12.34 15.43 3.09
C LEU A 285 -13.18 14.22 2.63
N PHE A 286 -14.50 14.27 2.82
CA PHE A 286 -15.40 13.17 2.51
C PHE A 286 -16.50 13.61 1.52
N PRO A 287 -16.15 13.80 0.24
CA PRO A 287 -17.09 14.29 -0.77
C PRO A 287 -17.99 13.17 -1.29
N PHE A 288 -18.99 12.76 -0.49
CA PHE A 288 -19.87 11.64 -0.81
C PHE A 288 -20.73 11.81 -2.09
N GLY A 289 -20.85 13.04 -2.61
CA GLY A 289 -21.54 13.33 -3.88
C GLY A 289 -20.77 12.95 -5.15
N ARG A 290 -19.53 12.44 -5.04
CA ARG A 290 -18.71 12.05 -6.21
C ARG A 290 -19.05 10.66 -6.79
N GLY A 291 -20.21 10.08 -6.47
CA GLY A 291 -20.61 8.76 -6.99
C GLY A 291 -19.66 7.60 -6.64
N LEU A 292 -20.02 6.38 -7.04
CA LEU A 292 -19.23 5.17 -6.72
C LEU A 292 -17.98 5.01 -7.60
N PHE A 293 -18.09 5.32 -8.89
CA PHE A 293 -17.01 5.16 -9.87
C PHE A 293 -16.36 6.50 -10.22
N HIS A 294 -15.08 6.44 -10.56
CA HIS A 294 -14.39 7.50 -11.29
C HIS A 294 -14.51 7.25 -12.81
N ALA A 295 -14.07 8.22 -13.63
CA ALA A 295 -14.10 8.13 -15.09
C ALA A 295 -13.35 6.90 -15.63
N TYR A 296 -12.18 6.61 -15.04
CA TYR A 296 -11.50 5.33 -15.18
C TYR A 296 -11.92 4.41 -14.02
N TRP A 297 -12.35 3.19 -14.32
CA TRP A 297 -12.79 2.27 -13.28
C TRP A 297 -11.58 1.64 -12.59
N ALA A 298 -11.38 1.96 -11.31
CA ALA A 298 -10.38 1.28 -10.49
C ALA A 298 -10.61 -0.24 -10.51
N PRO A 299 -9.56 -1.07 -10.60
CA PRO A 299 -9.69 -2.52 -10.75
C PRO A 299 -10.08 -3.21 -9.43
N ASN A 300 -11.29 -2.95 -8.95
CA ASN A 300 -11.83 -3.47 -7.69
C ASN A 300 -13.14 -4.25 -7.93
N PHE A 301 -13.86 -4.61 -6.86
CA PHE A 301 -15.07 -5.43 -6.96
C PHE A 301 -16.15 -4.77 -7.83
N TRP A 302 -16.23 -3.45 -7.79
CA TRP A 302 -17.29 -2.71 -8.47
C TRP A 302 -17.22 -2.84 -9.99
N VAL A 303 -16.04 -3.10 -10.56
CA VAL A 303 -15.90 -3.38 -11.99
C VAL A 303 -16.70 -4.61 -12.42
N PHE A 304 -16.74 -5.67 -11.62
CA PHE A 304 -17.57 -6.84 -11.93
C PHE A 304 -19.05 -6.53 -11.80
N TYR A 305 -19.41 -5.74 -10.80
CA TYR A 305 -20.79 -5.34 -10.55
C TYR A 305 -21.35 -4.49 -11.71
N ILE A 306 -20.58 -3.52 -12.21
CA ILE A 306 -21.01 -2.70 -13.36
C ILE A 306 -21.02 -3.50 -14.67
N VAL A 307 -20.06 -4.40 -14.90
CA VAL A 307 -20.08 -5.26 -16.09
C VAL A 307 -21.30 -6.17 -16.10
N LEU A 308 -21.64 -6.76 -14.94
CA LEU A 308 -22.86 -7.55 -14.78
C LEU A 308 -24.11 -6.71 -15.09
N ASP A 309 -24.19 -5.49 -14.56
CA ASP A 309 -25.28 -4.55 -14.86
C ASP A 309 -25.44 -4.30 -16.38
N LYS A 310 -24.32 -4.06 -17.09
CA LYS A 310 -24.37 -3.81 -18.54
C LYS A 310 -24.75 -5.05 -19.35
N ILE A 311 -24.28 -6.24 -18.95
CA ILE A 311 -24.68 -7.50 -19.59
C ILE A 311 -26.19 -7.72 -19.38
N LEU A 312 -26.70 -7.55 -18.17
CA LEU A 312 -28.13 -7.70 -17.87
C LEU A 312 -28.97 -6.68 -18.64
N ALA A 313 -28.55 -5.41 -18.67
CA ALA A 313 -29.25 -4.37 -19.42
C ALA A 313 -29.32 -4.70 -20.92
N PHE A 314 -28.23 -5.20 -21.48
CA PHE A 314 -28.17 -5.62 -22.88
C PHE A 314 -29.10 -6.81 -23.17
N LEU A 315 -29.08 -7.84 -22.31
CA LEU A 315 -29.93 -9.03 -22.46
C LEU A 315 -31.42 -8.70 -22.34
N LEU A 316 -31.80 -7.94 -21.33
CA LEU A 316 -33.19 -7.55 -21.11
C LEU A 316 -33.74 -6.66 -22.25
N ARG A 317 -32.92 -5.75 -22.79
CA ARG A 317 -33.30 -5.00 -24.00
C ARG A 317 -33.52 -5.90 -25.22
N ARG A 318 -32.66 -6.92 -25.40
CA ARG A 318 -32.87 -7.92 -26.47
C ARG A 318 -34.14 -8.75 -26.28
N LEU A 319 -34.59 -8.91 -25.04
CA LEU A 319 -35.85 -9.57 -24.69
C LEU A 319 -37.08 -8.63 -24.80
N GLY A 320 -36.90 -7.39 -25.24
CA GLY A 320 -38.00 -6.44 -25.48
C GLY A 320 -38.35 -5.54 -24.29
N PHE A 321 -37.59 -5.58 -23.18
CA PHE A 321 -37.82 -4.69 -22.05
C PHE A 321 -37.24 -3.29 -22.30
N SER A 322 -38.01 -2.24 -21.98
CA SER A 322 -37.56 -0.84 -22.04
C SER A 322 -36.72 -0.50 -20.80
N ILE A 323 -35.40 -0.59 -20.93
CA ILE A 323 -34.45 -0.19 -19.89
C ILE A 323 -33.90 1.19 -20.21
N GLU A 324 -34.05 2.13 -19.28
CA GLU A 324 -33.41 3.43 -19.35
C GLU A 324 -31.88 3.28 -19.16
N ILE A 325 -31.09 3.85 -20.06
CA ILE A 325 -29.65 4.02 -19.82
C ILE A 325 -29.52 5.28 -18.97
N PRO A 326 -28.93 5.21 -17.77
CA PRO A 326 -28.60 6.40 -17.00
C PRO A 326 -27.75 7.37 -17.84
N GLU A 327 -28.14 8.64 -17.90
CA GLU A 327 -27.40 9.71 -18.59
C GLU A 327 -25.98 9.95 -18.04
N ALA A 328 -25.66 9.38 -16.88
CA ALA A 328 -24.30 9.23 -16.36
C ALA A 328 -23.49 8.27 -17.25
N SER A 329 -23.32 8.66 -18.51
CA SER A 329 -22.43 8.03 -19.46
C SER A 329 -21.02 8.28 -18.94
N PHE A 330 -20.40 7.21 -18.45
CA PHE A 330 -19.03 7.05 -17.92
C PHE A 330 -17.90 7.51 -18.86
N THR A 331 -18.24 8.25 -19.91
CA THR A 331 -17.42 8.56 -21.07
C THR A 331 -17.08 10.05 -21.17
N ARG A 332 -17.63 10.92 -20.31
CA ARG A 332 -17.37 12.37 -20.33
C ARG A 332 -16.61 12.92 -19.13
N GLY A 333 -16.10 12.07 -18.24
CA GLY A 333 -15.42 12.54 -17.01
C GLY A 333 -16.32 13.27 -16.01
N LEU A 334 -17.62 13.41 -16.29
CA LEU A 334 -18.60 14.03 -15.41
C LEU A 334 -19.02 13.01 -14.34
N VAL A 335 -18.47 13.20 -13.15
CA VAL A 335 -18.85 12.50 -11.93
C VAL A 335 -20.11 13.18 -11.38
N GLY A 336 -21.25 12.48 -11.37
CA GLY A 336 -22.53 13.00 -10.87
C GLY A 336 -23.24 12.03 -9.92
N ASP A 337 -24.27 12.53 -9.22
CA ASP A 337 -25.04 11.80 -8.19
C ASP A 337 -25.97 10.68 -8.72
N SER A 338 -26.09 10.58 -10.04
CA SER A 338 -26.95 9.63 -10.74
C SER A 338 -26.41 8.20 -10.63
N SER A 339 -27.32 7.23 -10.46
CA SER A 339 -26.92 5.82 -10.34
C SER A 339 -26.25 5.34 -11.64
N PRO A 340 -25.04 4.75 -11.55
CA PRO A 340 -24.36 4.15 -12.71
C PRO A 340 -25.06 2.91 -13.28
N PHE A 341 -25.99 2.34 -12.50
CA PHE A 341 -26.62 1.04 -12.76
C PHE A 341 -27.98 1.19 -13.44
N SER A 342 -28.19 0.39 -14.48
CA SER A 342 -29.44 0.33 -15.24
C SER A 342 -30.41 -0.73 -14.71
N VAL A 343 -29.90 -1.80 -14.10
CA VAL A 343 -30.65 -2.98 -13.65
C VAL A 343 -30.34 -3.29 -12.19
N LEU A 344 -29.07 -3.24 -11.81
CA LEU A 344 -28.65 -3.58 -10.45
C LEU A 344 -28.97 -2.45 -9.44
N PRO A 345 -29.20 -2.79 -8.16
CA PRO A 345 -29.48 -1.79 -7.12
C PRO A 345 -28.39 -0.72 -6.98
N LYS A 346 -28.81 0.53 -6.67
CA LYS A 346 -27.88 1.61 -6.31
C LYS A 346 -27.10 1.23 -5.06
N VAL A 347 -25.79 1.19 -5.18
CA VAL A 347 -24.87 1.03 -4.05
C VAL A 347 -24.74 2.38 -3.32
N THR A 348 -24.82 2.38 -2.00
CA THR A 348 -24.66 3.59 -1.17
C THR A 348 -23.33 3.57 -0.40
N PRO A 349 -22.82 4.73 0.08
CA PRO A 349 -21.63 4.76 0.94
C PRO A 349 -21.76 3.84 2.17
N ILE A 350 -22.94 3.77 2.79
CA ILE A 350 -23.20 2.88 3.93
C ILE A 350 -23.05 1.41 3.54
N THR A 351 -23.60 1.01 2.38
CA THR A 351 -23.43 -0.36 1.86
C THR A 351 -21.95 -0.71 1.71
N THR A 352 -21.15 0.18 1.10
CA THR A 352 -19.71 -0.05 0.94
C THR A 352 -18.99 -0.15 2.28
N PHE A 353 -19.32 0.72 3.24
CA PHE A 353 -18.75 0.69 4.59
C PHE A 353 -19.02 -0.66 5.28
N LEU A 354 -20.26 -1.16 5.22
CA LEU A 354 -20.61 -2.45 5.81
C LEU A 354 -19.87 -3.60 5.14
N LEU A 355 -19.72 -3.58 3.81
CA LEU A 355 -18.96 -4.60 3.07
C LEU A 355 -17.47 -4.58 3.44
N VAL A 356 -16.86 -3.40 3.59
CA VAL A 356 -15.46 -3.28 4.03
C VAL A 356 -15.27 -3.86 5.43
N ILE A 357 -16.14 -3.53 6.39
CA ILE A 357 -16.07 -4.07 7.75
C ILE A 357 -16.29 -5.58 7.75
N LEU A 358 -17.26 -6.08 6.99
CA LEU A 358 -17.53 -7.51 6.86
C LEU A 358 -16.31 -8.25 6.29
N ALA A 359 -15.73 -7.76 5.19
CA ALA A 359 -14.53 -8.31 4.58
C ALA A 359 -13.33 -8.30 5.55
N MET A 360 -13.20 -7.26 6.38
CA MET A 360 -12.10 -7.11 7.32
C MET A 360 -12.27 -7.95 8.60
N THR A 361 -13.49 -8.41 8.89
CA THR A 361 -13.84 -9.09 10.15
C THR A 361 -12.91 -10.26 10.51
N PRO A 362 -12.55 -11.17 9.59
CA PRO A 362 -11.63 -12.27 9.91
C PRO A 362 -10.27 -11.76 10.42
N CYS A 363 -9.74 -10.68 9.84
CA CYS A 363 -8.50 -10.06 10.29
C CYS A 363 -8.65 -9.42 11.67
N LEU A 364 -9.76 -8.73 11.94
CA LEU A 364 -10.03 -8.14 13.26
C LEU A 364 -10.13 -9.20 14.35
N VAL A 365 -10.83 -10.31 14.08
CA VAL A 365 -10.95 -11.43 15.03
C VAL A 365 -9.57 -12.02 15.34
N LYS A 366 -8.72 -12.24 14.33
CA LYS A 366 -7.38 -12.78 14.53
C LYS A 366 -6.46 -11.82 15.28
N ALA A 367 -6.50 -10.53 14.92
CA ALA A 367 -5.75 -9.48 15.61
C ALA A 367 -6.17 -9.35 17.09
N PHE A 368 -7.45 -9.53 17.40
CA PHE A 368 -7.95 -9.52 18.78
C PHE A 368 -7.63 -10.80 19.55
N ALA A 369 -7.74 -11.97 18.91
CA ALA A 369 -7.51 -13.24 19.57
C ALA A 369 -6.03 -13.40 19.95
N ASN A 370 -5.12 -13.11 19.01
CA ASN A 370 -3.69 -13.35 19.14
C ASN A 370 -2.89 -12.23 18.46
N PRO A 371 -2.68 -11.08 19.12
CA PRO A 371 -2.10 -9.87 18.53
C PRO A 371 -0.58 -9.99 18.32
N GLN A 372 -0.14 -10.78 17.34
CA GLN A 372 1.29 -10.96 17.07
C GLN A 372 1.86 -9.79 16.25
N SER A 373 2.87 -9.11 16.78
CA SER A 373 3.50 -7.96 16.12
C SER A 373 4.12 -8.28 14.76
N LYS A 374 4.56 -9.54 14.53
CA LYS A 374 5.07 -9.98 13.21
C LYS A 374 4.03 -9.95 12.08
N HIS A 375 2.74 -9.93 12.40
CA HIS A 375 1.67 -9.96 11.40
C HIS A 375 1.06 -8.60 11.12
N ILE A 376 1.48 -7.55 11.83
CA ILE A 376 0.87 -6.22 11.74
C ILE A 376 0.94 -5.62 10.34
N ILE A 377 2.07 -5.78 9.63
CA ILE A 377 2.24 -5.31 8.25
C ILE A 377 1.18 -5.94 7.34
N ARG A 378 1.00 -7.27 7.46
CA ARG A 378 0.03 -8.00 6.65
C ARG A 378 -1.40 -7.65 6.99
N TRP A 379 -1.74 -7.53 8.28
CA TRP A 379 -3.08 -7.14 8.70
C TRP A 379 -3.46 -5.74 8.21
N VAL A 380 -2.53 -4.79 8.29
CA VAL A 380 -2.75 -3.44 7.77
C VAL A 380 -2.86 -3.43 6.25
N ALA A 381 -1.99 -4.15 5.54
CA ALA A 381 -2.10 -4.30 4.09
C ALA A 381 -3.44 -4.94 3.67
N TYR A 382 -3.90 -5.95 4.41
CA TYR A 382 -5.19 -6.59 4.17
C TYR A 382 -6.38 -5.66 4.44
N ALA A 383 -6.32 -4.84 5.50
CA ALA A 383 -7.34 -3.82 5.72
C ALA A 383 -7.41 -2.83 4.56
N CYS A 384 -6.25 -2.34 4.10
CA CYS A 384 -6.15 -1.47 2.92
C CYS A 384 -6.71 -2.15 1.67
N SER A 385 -6.45 -3.44 1.45
CA SER A 385 -7.01 -4.17 0.31
C SER A 385 -8.52 -4.37 0.43
N CYS A 386 -9.07 -4.58 1.63
CA CYS A 386 -10.53 -4.59 1.84
C CYS A 386 -11.17 -3.25 1.44
N GLY A 387 -10.59 -2.13 1.87
CA GLY A 387 -11.06 -0.80 1.47
C GLY A 387 -10.89 -0.54 -0.02
N PHE A 388 -9.82 -1.03 -0.64
CA PHE A 388 -9.64 -0.92 -2.08
C PHE A 388 -10.72 -1.71 -2.85
N MET A 389 -10.99 -2.95 -2.41
CA MET A 389 -11.92 -3.85 -3.09
C MET A 389 -13.36 -3.38 -2.98
N PHE A 390 -13.80 -2.94 -1.81
CA PHE A 390 -15.22 -2.68 -1.51
C PHE A 390 -15.52 -1.24 -1.08
N GLY A 391 -14.55 -0.33 -1.11
CA GLY A 391 -14.74 1.05 -0.66
C GLY A 391 -15.56 1.90 -1.64
N TRP A 392 -16.09 3.01 -1.12
CA TRP A 392 -16.74 4.06 -1.93
C TRP A 392 -15.69 4.93 -2.62
N HIS A 393 -15.88 5.24 -3.89
CA HIS A 393 -15.07 6.22 -4.64
C HIS A 393 -13.56 5.94 -4.56
N VAL A 394 -13.17 4.69 -4.86
CA VAL A 394 -11.77 4.25 -4.81
C VAL A 394 -11.10 4.50 -6.17
N HIS A 395 -9.88 5.04 -6.13
CA HIS A 395 -9.02 5.25 -7.29
C HIS A 395 -8.00 4.11 -7.43
N GLU A 396 -7.58 3.79 -8.65
CA GLU A 396 -6.55 2.79 -8.97
C GLU A 396 -5.22 3.03 -8.22
N LYS A 397 -4.87 4.30 -7.99
CA LYS A 397 -3.70 4.74 -7.21
C LYS A 397 -3.69 4.22 -5.77
N ALA A 398 -4.86 3.94 -5.18
CA ALA A 398 -4.97 3.43 -3.81
C ALA A 398 -4.42 2.00 -3.66
N SER A 399 -4.12 1.31 -4.77
CA SER A 399 -3.43 0.01 -4.73
C SER A 399 -2.07 0.06 -4.02
N LEU A 400 -1.40 1.22 -4.04
CA LEU A 400 -0.15 1.47 -3.31
C LEU A 400 -0.25 1.18 -1.80
N HIS A 401 -1.41 1.45 -1.19
CA HIS A 401 -1.60 1.34 0.26
C HIS A 401 -1.42 -0.09 0.79
N PHE A 402 -1.59 -1.11 -0.05
CA PHE A 402 -1.32 -2.51 0.31
C PHE A 402 -0.13 -3.09 -0.43
N THR A 403 0.13 -2.70 -1.69
CA THR A 403 1.28 -3.21 -2.45
C THR A 403 2.61 -2.79 -1.83
N ILE A 404 2.74 -1.55 -1.32
CA ILE A 404 3.99 -1.08 -0.73
C ILE A 404 4.31 -1.82 0.60
N PRO A 405 3.40 -1.92 1.58
CA PRO A 405 3.69 -2.69 2.79
C PRO A 405 3.92 -4.18 2.51
N LEU A 406 3.22 -4.79 1.55
CA LEU A 406 3.41 -6.21 1.20
C LEU A 406 4.81 -6.50 0.64
N ALA A 407 5.46 -5.53 0.00
CA ALA A 407 6.84 -5.67 -0.48
C ALA A 407 7.82 -6.04 0.65
N LEU A 408 7.59 -5.52 1.86
CA LEU A 408 8.44 -5.76 3.03
C LEU A 408 8.38 -7.19 3.57
N ILE A 409 7.28 -7.90 3.28
CA ILE A 409 7.03 -9.28 3.71
C ILE A 409 6.96 -10.25 2.53
N ALA A 410 7.27 -9.79 1.32
CA ALA A 410 7.15 -10.56 0.09
C ALA A 410 8.02 -11.83 0.11
N MET A 411 9.13 -11.81 0.85
CA MET A 411 10.08 -12.92 0.92
C MET A 411 10.01 -13.73 2.22
N ASP A 412 8.94 -13.56 3.01
CA ASP A 412 8.75 -14.36 4.23
C ASP A 412 8.47 -15.84 3.90
N SER A 413 7.89 -16.13 2.73
CA SER A 413 7.66 -17.48 2.23
C SER A 413 7.61 -17.54 0.69
N LEU A 414 7.68 -18.76 0.14
CA LEU A 414 7.51 -18.98 -1.32
C LEU A 414 6.14 -18.52 -1.82
N ASP A 415 5.08 -18.71 -1.04
CA ASP A 415 3.74 -18.31 -1.43
C ASP A 415 3.58 -16.79 -1.40
N ASP A 416 4.25 -16.10 -0.47
CA ASP A 416 4.31 -14.63 -0.44
C ASP A 416 5.01 -14.07 -1.67
N VAL A 417 6.09 -14.71 -2.11
CA VAL A 417 6.82 -14.29 -3.31
C VAL A 417 5.97 -14.41 -4.55
N ARG A 418 5.27 -15.54 -4.72
CA ARG A 418 4.36 -15.77 -5.86
C ARG A 418 3.23 -14.75 -5.88
N HIS A 419 2.62 -14.53 -4.71
CA HIS A 419 1.54 -13.58 -4.54
C HIS A 419 2.00 -12.16 -4.87
N TYR A 420 3.12 -11.72 -4.30
CA TYR A 420 3.64 -10.38 -4.50
C TYR A 420 4.11 -10.12 -5.93
N PHE A 421 4.78 -11.11 -6.55
CA PHE A 421 5.22 -11.01 -7.95
C PHE A 421 4.04 -10.70 -8.87
N LEU A 422 2.97 -11.49 -8.78
CA LEU A 422 1.77 -11.26 -9.57
C LEU A 422 1.10 -9.93 -9.21
N LEU A 423 0.83 -9.70 -7.91
CA LEU A 423 0.12 -8.52 -7.44
C LEU A 423 0.80 -7.22 -7.85
N SER A 424 2.11 -7.14 -7.71
CA SER A 424 2.85 -5.92 -8.03
C SER A 424 2.84 -5.60 -9.53
N ILE A 425 2.89 -6.62 -10.40
CA ILE A 425 2.72 -6.46 -11.84
C ILE A 425 1.30 -5.99 -12.17
N VAL A 426 0.26 -6.64 -11.61
CA VAL A 426 -1.14 -6.23 -11.82
C VAL A 426 -1.38 -4.82 -11.33
N SER A 427 -0.87 -4.49 -10.13
CA SER A 427 -0.95 -3.16 -9.53
C SER A 427 -0.30 -2.10 -10.42
N CYS A 428 0.90 -2.35 -10.92
CA CYS A 428 1.58 -1.41 -11.81
C CYS A 428 0.84 -1.25 -13.15
N TYR A 429 0.45 -2.35 -13.80
CA TYR A 429 -0.25 -2.31 -15.08
C TYR A 429 -1.61 -1.60 -14.97
N SER A 430 -2.32 -1.74 -13.85
CA SER A 430 -3.57 -1.00 -13.63
C SER A 430 -3.43 0.52 -13.58
N LEU A 431 -2.20 1.03 -13.41
CA LEU A 431 -1.89 2.45 -13.44
C LEU A 431 -1.51 2.94 -14.84
N PHE A 432 -1.32 2.04 -15.83
CA PHE A 432 -0.92 2.44 -17.17
C PHE A 432 -1.88 3.44 -17.83
N PRO A 433 -3.21 3.32 -17.65
CA PRO A 433 -4.15 4.31 -18.17
C PRO A 433 -4.00 5.72 -17.61
N LEU A 434 -3.35 5.91 -16.46
CA LEU A 434 -3.08 7.25 -15.93
C LEU A 434 -2.12 8.04 -16.83
N LEU A 435 -1.21 7.33 -17.48
CA LEU A 435 -0.22 7.85 -18.40
C LEU A 435 -0.69 7.60 -19.84
N PHE A 436 -1.63 8.42 -20.29
CA PHE A 436 -2.32 8.22 -21.57
C PHE A 436 -1.55 8.78 -22.78
N GLU A 437 -0.57 9.64 -22.54
CA GLU A 437 0.27 10.21 -23.60
C GLU A 437 1.25 9.18 -24.17
N ASP A 438 1.55 9.30 -25.47
CA ASP A 438 2.43 8.37 -26.18
C ASP A 438 3.90 8.48 -25.75
N GLN A 439 4.32 9.65 -25.26
CA GLN A 439 5.71 9.91 -24.86
C GLN A 439 6.10 9.14 -23.59
N GLU A 440 5.20 9.00 -22.63
CA GLU A 440 5.40 8.28 -21.37
C GLU A 440 5.19 6.76 -21.53
N TYR A 441 4.67 6.31 -22.67
CA TYR A 441 4.38 4.90 -22.89
C TYR A 441 5.62 3.98 -22.80
N PRO A 442 6.77 4.29 -23.45
CA PRO A 442 7.98 3.49 -23.27
C PRO A 442 8.47 3.49 -21.81
N ILE A 443 8.27 4.60 -21.09
CA ILE A 443 8.70 4.75 -19.69
C ILE A 443 7.96 3.76 -18.80
N LYS A 444 6.63 3.73 -18.86
CA LYS A 444 5.83 2.82 -18.00
C LYS A 444 6.08 1.33 -18.32
N VAL A 445 6.30 0.98 -19.59
CA VAL A 445 6.66 -0.38 -20.00
C VAL A 445 8.05 -0.74 -19.48
N LEU A 446 9.05 0.12 -19.66
CA LEU A 446 10.41 -0.13 -19.19
C LEU A 446 10.46 -0.26 -17.66
N LEU A 447 9.76 0.60 -16.93
CA LEU A 447 9.66 0.51 -15.47
C LEU A 447 9.04 -0.82 -15.03
N LEU A 448 7.97 -1.28 -15.69
CA LEU A 448 7.36 -2.57 -15.37
C LEU A 448 8.29 -3.75 -15.68
N LEU A 449 8.93 -3.77 -16.85
CA LEU A 449 9.83 -4.85 -17.26
C LEU A 449 11.08 -4.92 -16.38
N THR A 450 11.70 -3.78 -16.08
CA THR A 450 12.87 -3.72 -15.20
C THR A 450 12.53 -4.17 -13.79
N TYR A 451 11.37 -3.79 -13.26
CA TYR A 451 10.91 -4.25 -11.96
C TYR A 451 10.56 -5.74 -11.94
N GLY A 452 9.91 -6.25 -13.00
CA GLY A 452 9.66 -7.67 -13.19
C GLY A 452 10.94 -8.49 -13.23
N ALA A 453 11.95 -8.03 -13.99
CA ALA A 453 13.27 -8.65 -14.04
C ALA A 453 14.00 -8.60 -12.68
N LEU A 454 13.92 -7.46 -11.98
CA LEU A 454 14.50 -7.30 -10.65
C LEU A 454 13.89 -8.30 -9.65
N MET A 455 12.55 -8.42 -9.65
CA MET A 455 11.87 -9.41 -8.82
C MET A 455 12.24 -10.83 -9.23
N TRP A 456 12.27 -11.13 -10.53
CA TRP A 456 12.61 -12.47 -11.03
C TRP A 456 14.00 -12.91 -10.57
N VAL A 457 15.03 -12.11 -10.87
CA VAL A 457 16.41 -12.40 -10.51
C VAL A 457 16.58 -12.40 -8.99
N GLY A 458 16.00 -11.40 -8.33
CA GLY A 458 16.12 -11.24 -6.89
C GLY A 458 15.48 -12.39 -6.10
N PHE A 459 14.26 -12.79 -6.42
CA PHE A 459 13.58 -13.91 -5.76
C PHE A 459 14.26 -15.24 -6.07
N SER A 460 14.68 -15.46 -7.31
CA SER A 460 15.43 -16.66 -7.70
C SER A 460 16.72 -16.80 -6.88
N SER A 461 17.50 -15.71 -6.78
CA SER A 461 18.74 -15.70 -6.00
C SER A 461 18.52 -15.93 -4.50
N HIS A 462 17.45 -15.37 -3.93
CA HIS A 462 17.14 -15.50 -2.51
C HIS A 462 16.85 -16.95 -2.10
N PHE A 463 16.05 -17.67 -2.90
CA PHE A 463 15.70 -19.06 -2.62
C PHE A 463 16.78 -20.06 -3.06
N ALA A 464 17.62 -19.72 -4.04
CA ALA A 464 18.82 -20.49 -4.33
C ALA A 464 19.81 -20.46 -3.15
N ALA A 465 19.94 -19.30 -2.49
CA ALA A 465 20.81 -19.13 -1.32
C ALA A 465 20.22 -19.70 -0.01
N ASN A 466 18.89 -19.77 0.11
CA ASN A 466 18.19 -20.26 1.31
C ASN A 466 17.24 -21.43 0.96
N PRO A 467 17.78 -22.62 0.64
CA PRO A 467 16.95 -23.79 0.39
C PRO A 467 16.17 -24.18 1.65
N ALA A 468 14.88 -24.51 1.48
CA ALA A 468 14.03 -24.94 2.59
C ALA A 468 14.60 -26.20 3.27
N PRO A 469 14.52 -26.32 4.61
CA PRO A 469 15.00 -27.50 5.32
C PRO A 469 14.22 -28.74 4.88
N GLY A 470 14.90 -29.66 4.18
CA GLY A 470 14.32 -30.89 3.62
C GLY A 470 14.15 -30.91 2.08
N GLY A 471 14.49 -29.82 1.37
CA GLY A 471 14.55 -29.83 -0.09
C GLY A 471 15.87 -30.39 -0.61
N GLU A 472 15.81 -31.30 -1.60
CA GLU A 472 16.99 -31.69 -2.39
C GLU A 472 17.75 -30.44 -2.85
N LYS A 473 19.10 -30.51 -2.85
CA LYS A 473 19.96 -29.47 -3.43
C LYS A 473 19.43 -29.18 -4.85
N LEU A 474 18.95 -27.96 -5.07
CA LEU A 474 18.43 -27.58 -6.38
C LEU A 474 19.57 -27.62 -7.38
N ASP A 475 19.52 -28.55 -8.32
CA ASP A 475 20.23 -28.40 -9.58
C ASP A 475 19.76 -27.11 -10.24
N ALA A 476 20.72 -26.24 -10.55
CA ALA A 476 20.54 -24.94 -11.16
C ALA A 476 20.10 -25.05 -12.63
N SER A 477 19.00 -25.77 -12.88
CA SER A 477 18.28 -25.72 -14.15
C SER A 477 17.21 -24.64 -14.04
N ASP A 478 17.34 -23.60 -14.86
CA ASP A 478 16.43 -22.44 -14.93
C ASP A 478 14.93 -22.82 -14.98
N ASN A 479 14.61 -24.00 -15.52
CA ASN A 479 13.24 -24.53 -15.66
C ASN A 479 12.50 -24.82 -14.33
N ILE A 480 13.20 -25.06 -13.21
CA ILE A 480 12.56 -25.38 -11.92
C ILE A 480 12.17 -24.11 -11.15
N VAL A 481 13.01 -23.07 -11.22
CA VAL A 481 12.72 -21.78 -10.60
C VAL A 481 11.58 -21.09 -11.35
N GLU A 482 11.54 -21.22 -12.68
CA GLU A 482 10.45 -20.71 -13.52
C GLU A 482 9.08 -21.31 -13.17
N LYS A 483 8.99 -22.64 -13.06
CA LYS A 483 7.78 -23.33 -12.60
C LYS A 483 7.44 -23.05 -11.14
N LYS A 484 8.43 -22.75 -10.29
CA LYS A 484 8.20 -22.43 -8.88
C LYS A 484 7.78 -20.99 -8.66
N LEU A 485 8.21 -20.02 -9.46
CA LEU A 485 7.87 -18.59 -9.28
C LEU A 485 6.54 -18.22 -9.94
N THR A 486 6.31 -18.74 -11.15
CA THR A 486 5.09 -18.50 -11.93
C THR A 486 4.48 -19.84 -12.30
N GLY A 487 3.45 -20.27 -11.57
CA GLY A 487 2.64 -21.40 -12.00
C GLY A 487 2.01 -21.13 -13.37
N TRP A 488 1.64 -22.18 -14.11
CA TRP A 488 1.04 -22.05 -15.46
C TRP A 488 -0.15 -21.08 -15.53
N ILE A 489 -0.95 -21.03 -14.46
CA ILE A 489 -2.08 -20.10 -14.35
C ILE A 489 -1.59 -18.64 -14.30
N SER A 490 -0.58 -18.34 -13.48
CA SER A 490 0.00 -17.00 -13.38
C SER A 490 0.67 -16.59 -14.69
N LEU A 491 1.37 -17.51 -15.36
CA LEU A 491 1.97 -17.23 -16.67
C LEU A 491 0.89 -16.92 -17.72
N GLY A 492 -0.15 -17.74 -17.80
CA GLY A 492 -1.28 -17.50 -18.71
C GLY A 492 -1.98 -16.17 -18.44
N TYR A 493 -2.09 -15.77 -17.17
CA TYR A 493 -2.62 -14.46 -16.78
C TYR A 493 -1.71 -13.31 -17.25
N LEU A 494 -0.39 -13.40 -17.04
CA LEU A 494 0.55 -12.38 -17.49
C LEU A 494 0.58 -12.25 -19.03
N LEU A 495 0.50 -13.37 -19.74
CA LEU A 495 0.37 -13.39 -21.21
C LEU A 495 -0.92 -12.73 -21.68
N GLY A 496 -2.02 -12.91 -20.94
CA GLY A 496 -3.28 -12.22 -21.21
C GLY A 496 -3.18 -10.70 -21.07
N MET A 497 -2.41 -10.19 -20.08
CA MET A 497 -2.15 -8.74 -19.97
C MET A 497 -1.41 -8.22 -21.20
N PHE A 498 -0.38 -8.94 -21.66
CA PHE A 498 0.35 -8.58 -22.87
C PHE A 498 -0.57 -8.57 -24.10
N ALA A 499 -1.44 -9.58 -24.23
CA ALA A 499 -2.41 -9.64 -25.33
C ALA A 499 -3.41 -8.46 -25.28
N ILE A 500 -3.89 -8.09 -24.09
CA ILE A 500 -4.77 -6.93 -23.90
C ILE A 500 -4.07 -5.64 -24.29
N GLU A 501 -2.81 -5.46 -23.88
CA GLU A 501 -2.04 -4.26 -24.22
C GLU A 501 -1.81 -4.15 -25.73
N PHE A 502 -1.41 -5.26 -26.35
CA PHE A 502 -1.20 -5.36 -27.79
C PHE A 502 -2.49 -5.07 -28.58
N TRP A 503 -3.61 -5.65 -28.14
CA TRP A 503 -4.93 -5.38 -28.71
C TRP A 503 -5.32 -3.91 -28.57
N SER A 504 -5.18 -3.36 -27.37
CA SER A 504 -5.60 -2.00 -27.02
C SER A 504 -4.86 -0.94 -27.82
N ARG A 505 -3.56 -1.16 -28.09
CA ARG A 505 -2.72 -0.19 -28.81
C ARG A 505 -2.76 -0.33 -30.32
N LEU A 506 -2.74 -1.56 -30.85
CA LEU A 506 -2.58 -1.78 -32.30
C LEU A 506 -3.88 -2.11 -33.02
N PHE A 507 -4.75 -2.92 -32.41
CA PHE A 507 -5.90 -3.49 -33.10
C PHE A 507 -7.20 -2.73 -32.85
N HIS A 508 -7.40 -2.18 -31.65
CA HIS A 508 -8.67 -1.56 -31.30
C HIS A 508 -9.07 -0.44 -32.27
N HIS A 509 -8.19 0.52 -32.51
CA HIS A 509 -8.45 1.61 -33.44
C HIS A 509 -8.62 1.11 -34.89
N HIS A 510 -7.88 0.07 -35.29
CA HIS A 510 -7.97 -0.49 -36.64
C HIS A 510 -9.31 -1.22 -36.89
N VAL A 511 -9.89 -1.83 -35.86
CA VAL A 511 -11.13 -2.62 -35.96
C VAL A 511 -12.37 -1.76 -35.71
N TYR A 512 -12.32 -0.87 -34.71
CA TYR A 512 -13.48 -0.10 -34.25
C TYR A 512 -13.43 1.39 -34.63
N GLY A 513 -12.32 1.89 -35.16
CA GLY A 513 -12.12 3.32 -35.41
C GLY A 513 -12.27 4.12 -34.12
N ASP A 514 -13.12 5.16 -34.16
CA ASP A 514 -13.47 5.98 -33.00
C ASP A 514 -14.70 5.44 -32.23
N ARG A 515 -15.22 4.26 -32.60
CA ARG A 515 -16.33 3.63 -31.88
C ARG A 515 -15.78 2.93 -30.64
N LEU A 516 -16.51 3.06 -29.53
CA LEU A 516 -16.18 2.43 -28.24
C LEU A 516 -14.78 2.81 -27.69
N PRO A 517 -14.39 4.11 -27.65
CA PRO A 517 -13.04 4.53 -27.28
C PRO A 517 -12.63 4.14 -25.84
N PHE A 518 -13.60 3.85 -24.96
CA PHE A 518 -13.37 3.43 -23.58
C PHE A 518 -13.31 1.91 -23.39
N LEU A 519 -13.56 1.11 -24.44
CA LEU A 519 -13.54 -0.35 -24.36
C LEU A 519 -12.16 -0.89 -23.93
N PRO A 520 -11.02 -0.41 -24.46
CA PRO A 520 -9.71 -0.84 -23.99
C PRO A 520 -9.50 -0.59 -22.50
N LEU A 521 -9.88 0.60 -22.02
CA LEU A 521 -9.78 0.98 -20.61
C LEU A 521 -10.62 0.05 -19.74
N MET A 522 -11.86 -0.24 -20.16
CA MET A 522 -12.73 -1.18 -19.47
C MET A 522 -12.12 -2.59 -19.39
N ILE A 523 -11.55 -3.10 -20.50
CA ILE A 523 -10.91 -4.41 -20.53
C ILE A 523 -9.74 -4.47 -19.54
N VAL A 524 -8.89 -3.44 -19.51
CA VAL A 524 -7.79 -3.34 -18.53
C VAL A 524 -8.33 -3.33 -17.11
N SER A 525 -9.34 -2.53 -16.80
CA SER A 525 -9.95 -2.47 -15.46
C SER A 525 -10.51 -3.82 -15.02
N VAL A 526 -11.24 -4.52 -15.91
CA VAL A 526 -11.83 -5.84 -15.62
C VAL A 526 -10.73 -6.87 -15.39
N TYR A 527 -9.74 -6.90 -16.29
CA TYR A 527 -8.67 -7.89 -16.23
C TYR A 527 -7.80 -7.73 -14.99
N CYS A 528 -7.40 -6.49 -14.69
CA CYS A 528 -6.70 -6.16 -13.45
C CYS A 528 -7.56 -6.44 -12.21
N GLY A 529 -8.88 -6.20 -12.30
CA GLY A 529 -9.83 -6.50 -11.23
C GLY A 529 -9.81 -7.97 -10.83
N ILE A 530 -9.61 -8.88 -11.80
CA ILE A 530 -9.48 -10.33 -11.53
C ILE A 530 -8.22 -10.60 -10.69
N GLY A 531 -7.09 -9.99 -11.05
CA GLY A 531 -5.84 -10.15 -10.31
C GLY A 531 -5.90 -9.55 -8.91
N MET A 532 -6.52 -8.37 -8.75
CA MET A 532 -6.74 -7.74 -7.46
C MET A 532 -7.68 -8.55 -6.56
N MET A 533 -8.77 -9.10 -7.13
CA MET A 533 -9.68 -9.99 -6.42
C MET A 533 -8.98 -11.28 -5.98
N TYR A 534 -8.21 -11.91 -6.86
CA TYR A 534 -7.39 -13.08 -6.52
C TYR A 534 -6.46 -12.78 -5.34
N SER A 535 -5.76 -11.64 -5.38
CA SER A 535 -4.88 -11.21 -4.31
C SER A 535 -5.61 -11.01 -2.97
N TRP A 536 -6.79 -10.39 -2.98
CA TRP A 536 -7.60 -10.22 -1.77
C TRP A 536 -8.07 -11.55 -1.19
N ILE A 537 -8.58 -12.47 -2.03
CA ILE A 537 -9.01 -13.82 -1.61
C ILE A 537 -7.84 -14.62 -1.04
N TRP A 538 -6.67 -14.53 -1.68
CA TRP A 538 -5.47 -15.20 -1.21
C TRP A 538 -5.03 -14.69 0.16
N GLN A 539 -5.02 -13.36 0.38
CA GLN A 539 -4.69 -12.77 1.69
C GLN A 539 -5.69 -13.18 2.77
N LEU A 540 -6.99 -13.17 2.45
CA LEU A 540 -8.04 -13.65 3.36
C LEU A 540 -7.80 -15.11 3.76
N SER A 541 -7.55 -15.98 2.76
CA SER A 541 -7.27 -17.40 2.98
C SER A 541 -6.03 -17.61 3.85
N TRP A 542 -4.99 -16.81 3.63
CA TRP A 542 -3.78 -16.83 4.45
C TRP A 542 -4.07 -16.45 5.91
N ILE A 543 -4.82 -15.37 6.14
CA ILE A 543 -5.18 -14.87 7.48
C ILE A 543 -5.99 -15.93 8.24
N ILE A 544 -6.96 -16.56 7.58
CA ILE A 544 -7.78 -17.61 8.21
C ILE A 544 -6.90 -18.79 8.68
N ARG A 545 -5.89 -19.18 7.90
CA ARG A 545 -5.06 -20.37 8.13
C ARG A 545 -3.89 -20.17 9.09
N HIS A 546 -3.24 -19.00 9.10
CA HIS A 546 -1.91 -18.82 9.72
C HIS A 546 -1.88 -17.88 10.94
N THR A 547 -2.99 -17.24 11.27
CA THR A 547 -3.12 -16.43 12.50
C THR A 547 -4.14 -17.06 13.43
#